data_AF-A0A934N2V1-F1
#
_entry.id   AF-A0A934N2V1-F1
#
_cell.length_a   1.000
_cell.length_b   1.000
_cell.length_c   1.000
_cell.angle_alpha   90.00
_cell.angle_beta   90.00
_cell.angle_gamma   90.00
#
_symmetry.space_group_name_H-M   'P 1'
#
loop_
_entity.id
_entity.type
_entity.pdbx_description
1 polymer ?
#
loop_
_entity_poly.entity_id
_entity_poly.type
_entity_poly.pdbx_seq_one_letter_code
_entity_poly.pdbx_strand_id
1 'polypeptide(L)' 'MTKYIDAQRDRYGVEPICRVLQFASATYYAATKRPASSRSIRDDAIKVAIRRVWEEHRRVYGADKVW' A
#
# COMPACT_ATOMS: atom_id res chain seq x y z
N MET A 1 -1.99 0.60 7.93
CA MET A 1 -2.28 1.51 9.06
C MET A 1 -3.20 2.65 8.64
N THR A 2 -2.80 3.52 7.72
CA THR A 2 -3.63 4.65 7.24
C THR A 2 -4.99 4.22 6.71
N LYS A 3 -5.05 3.17 5.88
CA LYS A 3 -6.31 2.61 5.35
C LYS A 3 -7.35 2.26 6.43
N TYR A 4 -6.92 1.72 7.57
CA TYR A 4 -7.84 1.38 8.66
C TYR A 4 -8.43 2.66 9.28
N ILE A 5 -7.60 3.66 9.48
CA ILE A 5 -8.00 4.96 10.04
C ILE A 5 -8.92 5.66 9.06
N ASP A 6 -8.60 5.67 7.77
CA ASP A 6 -9.45 6.26 6.73
C ASP A 6 -10.85 5.64 6.71
N ALA A 7 -10.95 4.31 6.91
CA ALA A 7 -12.22 3.61 6.93
C ALA A 7 -13.04 3.83 8.21
N GLN A 8 -12.42 4.26 9.31
CA GLN A 8 -13.06 4.36 10.63
C GLN A 8 -13.15 5.80 11.16
N ARG A 9 -12.48 6.76 10.51
CA ARG A 9 -12.40 8.16 10.96
C ARG A 9 -13.77 8.84 11.05
N ASP A 10 -14.73 8.47 10.20
CA ASP A 10 -16.05 9.11 10.19
C ASP A 10 -16.89 8.69 11.41
N ARG A 11 -16.60 7.51 11.99
CA ARG A 11 -17.29 6.98 13.16
C ARG A 11 -16.63 7.38 14.47
N TYR A 12 -15.30 7.38 14.53
CA TYR A 12 -14.56 7.56 15.80
C TYR A 12 -13.62 8.76 15.82
N GLY A 13 -13.40 9.44 14.69
CA GLY A 13 -12.38 10.46 14.56
C GLY A 13 -10.96 9.89 14.49
N VAL A 14 -10.03 10.67 13.95
CA VAL A 14 -8.62 10.26 13.77
C VAL A 14 -7.89 10.17 15.11
N GLU A 15 -8.05 11.15 15.99
CA GLU A 15 -7.29 11.25 17.24
C GLU A 15 -7.58 10.10 18.22
N PRO A 16 -8.83 9.68 18.46
CA PRO A 16 -9.11 8.53 19.33
C PRO A 16 -8.53 7.22 18.80
N ILE A 17 -8.59 7.00 17.49
CA ILE A 17 -8.00 5.81 16.85
C ILE A 17 -6.48 5.81 17.01
N CYS A 18 -5.82 6.94 16.74
CA CYS A 18 -4.37 7.10 16.89
C CYS A 18 -3.93 6.88 18.34
N ARG A 19 -4.71 7.35 19.32
CA ARG A 19 -4.47 7.12 20.74
C ARG A 19 -4.51 5.64 21.10
N VAL A 20 -5.51 4.89 20.62
CA VAL A 20 -5.59 3.43 20.88
C VAL A 20 -4.45 2.67 20.20
N LEU A 21 -4.11 3.04 18.97
CA LEU A 21 -3.02 2.44 18.21
C LEU A 21 -1.62 2.91 18.64
N GLN A 22 -1.53 3.77 19.66
CA GLN A 22 -0.29 4.25 20.26
C GLN A 22 0.68 4.92 19.27
N PHE A 23 0.15 5.78 18.39
CA PHE A 23 1.00 6.59 17.50
C PHE A 23 0.42 8.00 17.31
N ALA A 24 1.27 8.95 16.88
CA ALA A 24 0.88 10.35 16.77
C ALA A 24 -0.06 10.62 15.58
N SER A 25 -1.10 11.42 15.79
CA SER A 25 -2.00 11.89 14.72
C SER A 25 -1.26 12.69 13.63
N ALA A 26 -0.19 13.41 13.99
CA ALA A 26 0.70 14.07 13.04
C ALA A 26 1.31 13.09 12.03
N THR A 27 1.64 11.87 12.45
CA THR A 27 2.16 10.83 11.56
C THR A 27 1.12 10.38 10.54
N TYR A 28 -0.16 10.31 10.92
CA TYR A 28 -1.26 10.02 9.99
C TYR A 28 -1.36 11.11 8.92
N TYR A 29 -1.47 12.38 9.33
CA TYR A 29 -1.58 13.49 8.36
C TYR A 29 -0.33 13.63 7.49
N ALA A 30 0.86 13.38 8.03
CA ALA A 30 2.08 13.34 7.25
C ALA A 30 2.04 12.21 6.22
N ALA A 31 1.59 11.01 6.58
CA ALA A 31 1.48 9.88 5.67
C ALA A 31 0.47 10.15 4.53
N THR A 32 -0.66 10.80 4.82
CA THR A 32 -1.67 11.14 3.80
C THR A 32 -1.19 12.19 2.80
N LYS A 33 -0.29 13.09 3.21
CA LYS A 33 0.24 14.17 2.34
C LYS A 33 1.54 13.79 1.61
N ARG A 34 2.21 12.72 2.03
CA ARG A 34 3.50 12.33 1.43
C ARG A 34 3.30 11.90 -0.03
N PRO A 35 4.14 12.40 -0.97
CA PRO A 35 4.16 11.85 -2.32
C PRO A 35 4.66 10.40 -2.30
N ALA A 36 4.34 9.66 -3.37
CA ALA A 36 4.87 8.32 -3.57
C ALA A 36 6.40 8.33 -3.53
N SER A 37 6.99 7.40 -2.77
CA SER A 37 8.44 7.25 -2.71
C SER A 37 8.98 6.69 -4.02
N SER A 38 10.25 6.95 -4.33
CA SER A 38 10.92 6.37 -5.52
C SER A 38 10.83 4.84 -5.55
N ARG A 39 10.84 4.20 -4.37
CA ARG A 39 10.61 2.75 -4.24
C ARG A 39 9.19 2.37 -4.64
N SER A 40 8.17 3.07 -4.15
CA SER A 40 6.77 2.77 -4.50
C SER A 40 6.53 2.89 -5.99
N ILE A 41 7.07 3.94 -6.63
CA ILE A 41 6.95 4.16 -8.08
C ILE A 41 7.60 3.01 -8.84
N ARG A 42 8.80 2.59 -8.42
CA ARG A 42 9.50 1.45 -9.03
C ARG A 42 8.74 0.14 -8.85
N ASP A 43 8.23 -0.11 -7.65
CA ASP A 43 7.47 -1.34 -7.35
C ASP A 43 6.20 -1.41 -8.20
N ASP A 44 5.54 -0.28 -8.48
CA ASP A 44 4.38 -0.24 -9.36
C ASP A 44 4.74 -0.55 -10.82
N ALA A 45 5.87 -0.08 -11.32
CA ALA A 45 6.38 -0.47 -12.64
C ALA A 45 6.73 -1.97 -12.70
N ILE A 46 7.37 -2.50 -11.66
CA ILE A 46 7.72 -3.93 -11.57
C ILE A 46 6.46 -4.81 -11.53
N LYS A 47 5.42 -4.42 -10.79
CA LYS A 47 4.15 -5.16 -10.75
C LYS A 47 3.51 -5.30 -12.13
N VAL A 48 3.60 -4.26 -12.98
CA VAL A 48 3.11 -4.31 -14.36
C VAL A 48 3.89 -5.34 -15.17
N ALA A 49 5.22 -5.33 -15.06
CA ALA A 49 6.07 -6.30 -15.73
C ALA A 49 5.78 -7.75 -15.28
N ILE A 50 5.64 -7.97 -13.97
CA ILE A 50 5.27 -9.28 -13.40
C ILE A 50 3.92 -9.73 -13.94
N ARG A 51 2.92 -8.84 -14.01
CA ARG A 51 1.59 -9.19 -14.54
C ARG A 51 1.66 -9.58 -16.01
N ARG A 52 2.43 -8.84 -16.81
CA ARG A 52 2.62 -9.16 -18.23
C ARG A 52 3.19 -10.57 -18.40
N VAL A 53 4.28 -10.89 -17.71
CA VAL A 53 4.89 -12.23 -17.81
C VAL A 53 3.92 -13.31 -17.30
N TRP A 54 3.20 -13.04 -16.21
CA TRP A 54 2.20 -13.97 -15.70
C TRP A 54 1.07 -14.26 -16.72
N GLU A 55 0.60 -13.24 -17.44
CA GLU A 55 -0.42 -13.39 -18.48
C GLU A 55 0.12 -14.16 -19.70
N GLU A 56 1.35 -13.88 -20.13
CA GLU A 56 2.03 -14.59 -21.22
C GLU A 56 2.24 -16.08 -20.89
N HIS A 57 2.46 -16.40 -19.62
CA HIS A 57 2.79 -17.75 -19.16
C HIS A 57 1.63 -18.46 -18.43
N ARG A 58 0.47 -18.52 -19.09
CA ARG A 58 -0.73 -19.28 -18.67
C ARG A 58 -1.21 -18.99 -17.24
N ARG A 59 -0.83 -17.84 -16.67
CA ARG A 59 -1.23 -17.44 -15.32
C ARG A 59 -0.76 -18.41 -14.23
N VAL A 60 0.32 -19.16 -14.47
CA VAL A 60 0.92 -20.05 -13.48
C VAL A 60 2.13 -19.39 -12.83
N TYR A 61 2.34 -19.66 -11.54
CA TYR A 61 3.48 -19.16 -10.79
C TYR A 61 4.60 -20.21 -10.76
N GLY A 62 5.85 -19.79 -10.93
CA GLY A 62 7.04 -20.64 -10.83
C GLY A 62 8.17 -20.17 -11.74
N ALA A 63 9.42 -20.23 -11.25
CA ALA A 63 10.60 -19.76 -11.99
C ALA A 63 10.71 -20.40 -13.38
N ASP A 64 10.43 -21.71 -13.49
CA ASP A 64 10.38 -22.50 -14.73
C ASP A 64 9.39 -22.04 -15.80
N LYS A 65 8.46 -21.16 -15.41
CA LYS A 65 7.40 -20.69 -16.29
C LYS A 65 7.44 -19.18 -16.45
N VAL A 66 8.41 -18.45 -15.92
CA VAL A 66 8.44 -16.98 -15.95
C VAL A 66 9.76 -16.46 -16.56
N TRP A 67 10.74 -17.35 -16.82
CA TRP A 67 11.96 -17.02 -17.59
C TRP A 67 11.75 -17.17 -19.10
#